data_AF-A0A2V5LS27-F1
#
_entry.id   AF-A0A2V5LS27-F1
#
_cell.length_a   1.000
_cell.length_b   1.000
_cell.length_c   1.000
_cell.angle_alpha   90.00
_cell.angle_beta   90.00
_cell.angle_gamma   90.00
#
_symmetry.space_group_name_H-M   'P 1'
#
loop_
_entity.id
_entity.type
_entity.pdbx_description
1 polymer ?
#
loop_
_entity_poly.entity_id
_entity_poly.type
_entity_poly.pdbx_seq_one_letter_code
_entity_poly.pdbx_strand_id
1 'polypeptide(L)'
;ETVNKFLRERDRLADNRICDIQYEEVCREPIRAVRRIYEFFGWSLSKEAEQSMRVLIASQAKRESANHRYDLSQFGANAEDVLSA
;
A
#
# COMPACT_ATOMS: atom_id res chain seq x y z
N GLU A 1 8.68 -17.60 -0.89
CA GLU A 1 10.14 -17.36 -1.06
C GLU A 1 10.53 -15.88 -1.14
N THR A 2 9.91 -15.09 -2.03
CA THR A 2 10.27 -13.68 -2.26
C THR A 2 10.07 -12.76 -1.05
N VAL A 3 8.94 -12.87 -0.33
CA VAL A 3 8.66 -12.04 0.87
C VAL A 3 9.67 -12.33 1.97
N ASN A 4 9.92 -13.61 2.28
CA ASN A 4 10.91 -13.99 3.29
C ASN A 4 12.33 -13.52 2.94
N LYS A 5 12.70 -13.52 1.65
CA LYS A 5 13.96 -12.93 1.20
C LYS A 5 13.99 -11.42 1.42
N PHE A 6 12.93 -10.70 1.07
CA PHE A 6 12.82 -9.27 1.31
C PHE A 6 12.92 -8.92 2.80
N LEU A 7 12.21 -9.65 3.67
CA LEU A 7 12.22 -9.40 5.12
C LEU A 7 13.62 -9.54 5.71
N ARG A 8 14.38 -10.58 5.33
CA ARG A 8 15.77 -10.75 5.79
C ARG A 8 16.70 -9.62 5.36
N GLU A 9 16.55 -9.12 4.14
CA GLU A 9 17.35 -7.99 3.66
C GLU A 9 16.90 -6.67 4.31
N ARG A 10 15.60 -6.51 4.58
CA ARG A 10 15.05 -5.37 5.32
C ARG A 10 15.64 -5.28 6.72
N ASP A 11 15.79 -6.38 7.43
CA ASP A 11 16.34 -6.41 8.80
C ASP A 11 17.79 -5.90 8.89
N ARG A 12 18.49 -5.79 7.74
CA ARG A 12 19.85 -5.24 7.66
C ARG A 12 19.89 -3.74 7.37
N LEU A 13 18.76 -3.13 7.03
CA LEU A 13 18.66 -1.71 6.74
C LEU A 13 18.34 -0.93 8.02
N ALA A 14 18.71 0.35 8.05
CA ALA A 14 18.25 1.24 9.11
C ALA A 14 16.72 1.44 9.01
N ASP A 15 16.06 1.58 10.16
CA ASP A 15 14.60 1.65 10.26
C ASP A 15 13.97 2.78 9.43
N ASN A 16 14.71 3.84 9.10
CA ASN A 16 14.25 4.98 8.31
C ASN A 16 14.33 4.77 6.78
N ARG A 17 14.67 3.56 6.32
CA ARG A 17 14.84 3.27 4.89
C ARG A 17 13.57 2.73 4.23
N ILE A 18 12.64 2.17 5.00
CA ILE A 18 11.41 1.56 4.50
C ILE A 18 10.21 2.09 5.27
N CYS A 19 9.26 2.71 4.56
CA CYS A 19 7.99 3.16 5.13
C CYS A 19 6.91 2.11 4.89
N ASP A 20 6.47 1.42 5.95
CA ASP A 20 5.36 0.48 5.87
C ASP A 20 4.02 1.23 5.89
N ILE A 21 3.18 0.99 4.87
CA ILE A 21 1.85 1.59 4.73
C ILE A 21 0.82 0.46 4.57
N GLN A 22 -0.24 0.52 5.37
CA GLN A 22 -1.32 -0.46 5.33
C GLN A 22 -2.23 -0.20 4.12
N TYR A 23 -2.68 -1.26 3.46
CA TYR A 23 -3.55 -1.14 2.29
C TYR A 23 -4.85 -0.40 2.62
N GLU A 24 -5.44 -0.67 3.79
CA GLU A 24 -6.66 -0.01 4.26
C GLU A 24 -6.47 1.49 4.48
N GLU A 25 -5.28 1.93 4.90
CA GLU A 25 -4.94 3.34 5.07
C GLU A 25 -4.98 4.06 3.71
N VAL A 26 -4.43 3.44 2.68
CA VAL A 26 -4.44 3.97 1.31
C VAL A 26 -5.87 4.03 0.76
N CYS A 27 -6.67 2.98 0.98
CA CYS A 27 -8.05 2.94 0.47
C CYS A 27 -8.96 3.97 1.16
N ARG A 28 -8.82 4.16 2.47
CA ARG A 28 -9.70 5.04 3.25
C ARG A 28 -9.25 6.49 3.24
N GLU A 29 -7.96 6.73 3.44
CA GLU A 29 -7.40 8.07 3.63
C GLU A 29 -6.11 8.27 2.81
N PRO A 30 -6.17 8.19 1.46
CA PRO A 30 -4.98 8.17 0.60
C PRO A 30 -4.06 9.40 0.78
N ILE A 31 -4.62 10.59 0.98
CA ILE A 31 -3.81 11.80 1.21
C ILE A 31 -3.12 11.77 2.57
N ARG A 32 -3.75 11.18 3.59
CA ARG A 32 -3.13 11.00 4.90
C ARG A 32 -1.95 10.02 4.81
N ALA A 33 -2.13 8.90 4.11
CA ALA A 33 -1.06 7.94 3.85
C ALA A 33 0.14 8.60 3.15
N VAL A 34 -0.10 9.43 2.12
CA VAL A 34 0.98 10.16 1.44
C VAL A 34 1.69 11.14 2.37
N ARG A 35 0.95 11.90 3.19
CA ARG A 35 1.57 12.81 4.17
C ARG A 35 2.50 12.07 5.13
N ARG A 36 2.07 10.90 5.62
CA ARG A 36 2.88 10.02 6.47
C ARG A 36 4.16 9.54 5.76
N ILE A 37 4.08 9.20 4.47
CA ILE A 37 5.26 8.82 3.67
C ILE A 37 6.27 9.97 3.60
N TYR A 38 5.79 11.18 3.27
CA TYR A 38 6.64 12.37 3.19
C TYR A 38 7.29 12.69 4.54
N GLU A 39 6.52 12.65 5.63
CA GLU A 39 7.01 12.86 6.99
C GLU A 39 8.08 11.83 7.37
N PHE A 40 7.84 10.55 7.11
CA PHE A 40 8.77 9.46 7.41
C PHE A 40 10.14 9.66 6.76
N PHE A 41 10.18 10.13 5.52
CA PHE A 41 11.43 10.39 4.80
C PHE A 41 11.99 11.82 5.02
N GLY A 42 11.32 12.65 5.82
CA GLY A 42 11.73 14.04 6.06
C GLY A 42 11.60 14.94 4.83
N TRP A 43 10.65 14.65 3.95
CA TRP A 43 10.39 15.41 2.73
C TRP A 43 9.26 16.43 2.91
N SER A 44 9.35 17.54 2.19
CA SER A 44 8.29 18.54 2.14
C SER A 44 7.23 18.16 1.11
N LEU A 45 5.97 18.02 1.54
CA LEU A 45 4.83 17.88 0.64
C LEU A 45 4.32 19.26 0.23
N SER A 46 4.50 19.63 -1.04
CA SER A 46 4.00 20.91 -1.55
C SER A 46 2.46 20.90 -1.65
N LYS A 47 1.87 22.09 -1.59
CA LYS A 47 0.40 22.25 -1.74
C LYS A 47 -0.06 21.83 -3.14
N GLU A 48 0.75 22.11 -4.15
CA GLU A 48 0.48 21.79 -5.55
C GLU A 48 0.50 20.27 -5.78
N ALA A 49 1.47 19.58 -5.19
CA ALA A 49 1.57 18.12 -5.24
C ALA A 49 0.35 17.47 -4.57
N GLU A 50 0.00 17.89 -3.35
CA GLU A 50 -1.20 17.39 -2.66
C GLU A 50 -2.47 17.66 -3.46
N GLN A 51 -2.63 18.88 -4.00
CA GLN A 51 -3.81 19.23 -4.78
C GLN A 51 -3.92 18.38 -6.05
N SER A 52 -2.80 18.09 -6.71
CA SER A 52 -2.75 17.23 -7.89
C SER A 52 -3.20 15.80 -7.57
N MET A 53 -2.76 15.25 -6.43
CA MET A 53 -3.22 13.94 -5.94
C MET A 53 -4.71 13.95 -5.61
N ARG A 54 -5.22 15.00 -4.98
CA ARG A 54 -6.66 15.16 -4.67
C ARG A 54 -7.52 15.15 -5.94
N VAL A 55 -7.07 15.87 -6.98
CA VAL A 55 -7.75 15.90 -8.29
C VAL A 55 -7.77 14.51 -8.92
N LEU A 56 -6.64 13.79 -8.87
CA LEU A 56 -6.55 12.43 -9.40
C LEU A 56 -7.52 11.48 -8.68
N ILE A 57 -7.53 11.48 -7.35
CA ILE A 57 -8.42 10.64 -6.53
C ILE A 57 -9.89 10.94 -6.85
N ALA A 58 -10.26 12.22 -6.92
CA ALA A 58 -11.62 12.63 -7.26
C ALA A 58 -12.03 12.19 -8.68
N SER A 59 -11.08 12.12 -9.63
CA SER A 59 -11.34 11.62 -10.97
C SER A 59 -11.52 10.10 -11.03
N GLN A 60 -10.83 9.35 -10.16
CA GLN A 60 -10.90 7.89 -10.10
C GLN A 60 -12.15 7.41 -9.37
N ALA A 61 -12.59 8.11 -8.32
CA ALA A 61 -13.84 7.81 -7.63
C ALA A 61 -15.08 7.85 -8.54
N LYS A 62 -14.99 8.54 -9.69
CA LYS A 62 -16.05 8.59 -10.72
C LYS A 62 -16.04 7.39 -11.67
N ARG A 63 -14.99 6.56 -11.65
CA ARG A 63 -14.91 5.35 -12.47
C ARG A 63 -15.51 4.20 -11.66
N GLU A 64 -16.45 3.46 -12.24
CA GLU A 64 -16.96 2.23 -11.62
C GLU A 64 -15.80 1.23 -11.50
N SER A 65 -15.48 0.84 -10.26
CA SER A 65 -14.59 -0.29 -10.01
C SER A 65 -15.39 -1.57 -10.17
N ALA A 66 -14.98 -2.45 -11.09
CA ALA A 66 -15.53 -3.80 -11.14
C ALA A 66 -15.13 -4.55 -9.86
N ASN A 67 -16.11 -5.09 -9.14
CA ASN A 67 -15.86 -5.96 -8.00
C ASN A 67 -15.33 -7.30 -8.50
N HIS A 68 -14.01 -7.42 -8.59
CA HIS A 68 -13.37 -8.70 -8.87
C HIS A 68 -13.50 -9.61 -7.64
N ARG A 69 -14.06 -10.81 -7.84
CA ARG A 69 -14.18 -11.83 -6.81
C ARG A 69 -13.11 -12.89 -7.07
N TYR A 70 -12.29 -13.15 -6.06
CA TYR A 70 -11.28 -14.19 -6.06
C TYR A 70 -11.57 -15.16 -4.91
N ASP A 71 -11.31 -16.44 -5.15
CA ASP A 71 -11.42 -17.50 -4.16
C ASP A 71 -10.19 -18.41 -4.23
N LEU A 72 -9.65 -18.83 -3.09
CA LEU A 72 -8.43 -19.65 -3.04
C LEU A 72 -8.60 -21.00 -3.74
N SER A 73 -9.82 -21.55 -3.78
CA SER A 73 -10.12 -22.81 -4.48
C SER A 73 -9.91 -22.71 -5.99
N GLN A 74 -9.98 -21.51 -6.58
CA GLN A 74 -9.67 -21.28 -8.00
C GLN A 74 -8.20 -21.58 -8.32
N PHE A 75 -7.35 -21.62 -7.30
CA PHE A 75 -5.92 -21.90 -7.39
C PHE A 75 -5.54 -23.22 -6.71
N GLY A 76 -6.53 -24.02 -6.27
CA GLY A 76 -6.30 -25.27 -5.56
C GLY A 76 -5.75 -25.10 -4.15
N ALA A 77 -5.94 -23.92 -3.53
CA ALA A 77 -5.48 -23.61 -2.18
C ALA A 77 -6.65 -23.37 -1.22
N ASN A 78 -6.37 -23.42 0.08
CA ASN A 78 -7.27 -22.99 1.14
C ASN A 78 -6.56 -21.97 2.07
N ALA A 79 -7.29 -21.43 3.05
CA ALA A 79 -6.75 -20.40 3.94
C ALA A 79 -5.62 -20.90 4.85
N GLU A 80 -5.68 -22.15 5.31
CA GLU A 80 -4.64 -22.77 6.14
C GLU A 80 -3.32 -22.91 5.36
N ASP A 81 -3.40 -23.29 4.08
CA ASP A 81 -2.23 -23.37 3.19
C ASP A 81 -1.51 -22.01 3.06
N VAL A 82 -2.28 -20.91 3.06
CA VAL A 82 -1.74 -19.55 2.90
C VAL A 82 -1.21 -18.99 4.22
N LEU A 83 -1.89 -19.22 5.33
CA LEU A 83 -1.52 -18.68 6.64
C LEU A 83 -0.31 -19.38 7.26
N SER A 84 -0.01 -20.60 6.82
CA SER A 84 1.13 -21.40 7.29
C SER A 84 2.41 -21.25 6.44
N ALA A 85 2.32 -20.56 5.30
CA ALA A 85 3.41 -20.34 4.34
C ALA A 85 4.31 -19.13 4.68
#